data_AF-A0A1H2WBH0-F1
#
_entry.id   AF-A0A1H2WBH0-F1
#
_cell.length_a   1.000
_cell.length_b   1.000
_cell.length_c   1.000
_cell.angle_alpha   90.00
_cell.angle_beta   90.00
_cell.angle_gamma   90.00
#
_symmetry.space_group_name_H-M   'P 1'
#
loop_
_entity.id
_entity.type
_entity.pdbx_description
1 polymer ?
#
loop_
_entity_poly.entity_id
_entity_poly.type
_entity_poly.pdbx_seq_one_letter_code
_entity_poly.pdbx_strand_id
1 'polypeptide(L)' 'MSERPETPSAGPPMREWNDLGTEEQTALLIEYGYHLEQLPPTCDLRTKVERLREWLQGRGIRYRG' A
#
# COMPACT_ATOMS: atom_id res chain seq x y z
N MET A 1 27.53 -20.10 -26.23
CA MET A 1 26.57 -18.98 -26.35
C MET A 1 25.17 -19.51 -26.12
N SER A 2 24.54 -19.14 -25.01
CA SER A 2 23.09 -19.22 -24.79
C SER A 2 22.79 -18.52 -23.47
N GLU A 3 22.90 -17.19 -23.48
CA GLU A 3 22.37 -16.35 -22.41
C GLU A 3 20.87 -16.22 -22.67
N ARG A 4 20.04 -16.89 -21.87
CA ARG A 4 18.60 -16.63 -21.87
C ARG A 4 18.38 -15.38 -21.03
N PRO A 5 17.76 -14.30 -21.56
CA PRO A 5 17.38 -13.18 -20.71
C PRO A 5 16.18 -13.63 -19.87
N GLU A 6 16.45 -13.95 -18.61
CA GLU A 6 15.44 -14.00 -17.56
C GLU A 6 14.90 -12.59 -17.35
N THR A 7 13.82 -12.26 -18.07
CA THR A 7 13.05 -11.04 -17.84
C THR A 7 12.52 -11.06 -16.40
N PRO A 8 12.98 -10.18 -15.49
CA PRO A 8 12.23 -9.93 -14.28
C PRO A 8 11.13 -8.97 -14.70
N SER A 9 9.99 -9.51 -15.14
CA SER A 9 8.74 -8.76 -15.15
C SER A 9 8.23 -8.67 -13.71
N ALA A 10 9.08 -8.21 -12.79
CA ALA A 10 8.68 -7.76 -11.49
C ALA A 10 8.27 -6.30 -11.67
N GLY A 11 7.02 -5.97 -11.33
CA GLY A 11 6.64 -4.55 -11.19
C GLY A 11 7.63 -3.80 -10.30
N PRO A 12 7.63 -2.47 -10.31
CA PRO A 12 8.54 -1.69 -9.48
C PRO A 12 8.51 -2.23 -8.04
N PRO A 13 9.69 -2.36 -7.39
CA PRO A 13 9.76 -2.95 -6.06
C PRO A 13 8.88 -2.15 -5.11
N MET A 14 7.81 -2.77 -4.62
CA MET A 14 6.96 -2.15 -3.62
C MET A 14 7.69 -2.11 -2.29
N ARG A 15 7.58 -1.00 -1.57
CA ARG A 15 8.12 -0.87 -0.21
C ARG A 15 7.19 -1.64 0.74
N GLU A 16 7.74 -2.46 1.61
CA GLU A 16 6.95 -3.11 2.64
C GLU A 16 6.55 -2.08 3.69
N TRP A 17 5.31 -2.12 4.16
CA TRP A 17 4.83 -1.23 5.23
C TRP A 17 5.74 -1.25 6.47
N ASN A 18 6.24 -2.44 6.82
CA ASN A 18 7.12 -2.63 7.98
C ASN A 18 8.53 -2.06 7.79
N ASP A 19 8.95 -1.77 6.56
CA ASP A 19 10.21 -1.08 6.24
C ASP A 19 10.06 0.45 6.33
N LEU A 20 8.84 0.96 6.43
CA LEU A 20 8.60 2.39 6.59
C LEU A 20 8.91 2.82 8.03
N GLY A 21 9.56 3.96 8.20
CA GLY A 21 9.73 4.56 9.52
C GLY A 21 8.39 4.96 10.15
N THR A 22 8.33 5.00 11.48
CA THR A 22 7.11 5.32 12.24
C THR A 22 6.49 6.66 11.82
N GLU A 23 7.31 7.67 11.54
CA GLU A 23 6.84 8.99 11.07
C GLU A 23 6.16 8.89 9.70
N GLU A 24 6.74 8.11 8.78
CA GLU A 24 6.20 7.90 7.45
C GLU A 24 4.89 7.11 7.51
N GLN A 25 4.84 6.04 8.32
CA GLN A 25 3.61 5.28 8.57
C GLN A 25 2.51 6.18 9.14
N THR A 26 2.85 7.04 10.11
CA THR A 26 1.90 7.97 10.72
C THR A 26 1.36 8.97 9.70
N ALA A 27 2.23 9.56 8.88
CA ALA A 27 1.83 10.48 7.82
C ALA A 27 0.88 9.80 6.82
N LEU A 28 1.17 8.56 6.42
CA LEU A 28 0.30 7.80 5.53
C LEU A 28 -1.07 7.50 6.15
N LEU A 29 -1.14 7.20 7.45
CA LEU A 29 -2.40 6.97 8.15
C LEU A 29 -3.24 8.25 8.28
N ILE A 30 -2.59 9.40 8.53
CA ILE A 30 -3.26 10.71 8.55
C ILE A 30 -3.87 11.02 7.18
N GLU A 31 -3.08 10.88 6.12
CA GLU A 31 -3.52 11.07 4.74
C GLU A 31 -4.65 10.11 4.35
N TYR A 32 -4.57 8.86 4.80
CA TYR A 32 -5.64 7.89 4.61
C TYR A 32 -6.91 8.28 5.37
N GLY A 33 -6.79 8.90 6.55
CA GLY A 33 -7.93 9.49 7.28
C GLY A 33 -8.70 10.50 6.43
N TYR A 34 -8.01 11.47 5.83
CA TYR A 34 -8.62 12.44 4.93
C TYR A 34 -9.21 11.80 3.66
N HIS A 35 -8.62 10.71 3.18
CA HIS A 35 -9.19 9.94 2.08
C HIS A 35 -10.48 9.22 2.48
N LEU A 36 -10.55 8.66 3.70
CA LEU A 36 -11.74 7.99 4.21
C LEU A 36 -12.94 8.92 4.35
N GLU A 37 -12.73 10.20 4.69
CA GLU A 37 -13.81 11.20 4.78
C GLU A 37 -14.52 11.46 3.45
N GLN A 38 -13.85 11.18 2.33
CA GLN A 38 -14.39 11.33 0.98
C GLN A 38 -15.12 10.07 0.49
N LEU A 39 -14.98 8.95 1.20
CA LEU A 39 -15.59 7.68 0.84
C LEU A 39 -16.93 7.48 1.58
N PRO A 40 -17.82 6.62 1.06
CA PRO A 40 -19.03 6.25 1.78
C PRO A 40 -18.68 5.73 3.19
N PRO A 41 -19.36 6.24 4.23
CA PRO A 41 -19.07 5.85 5.60
C PRO A 41 -19.32 4.35 5.75
N THR A 42 -18.38 3.67 6.38
CA THR A 42 -18.49 2.26 6.69
C THR A 42 -18.15 2.04 8.16
N CYS A 43 -19.00 1.28 8.84
CA CYS A 43 -18.72 0.80 10.20
C CYS A 43 -17.87 -0.49 10.16
N ASP A 44 -17.71 -1.11 8.99
CA ASP A 44 -17.01 -2.38 8.82
C ASP A 44 -15.50 -2.16 8.79
N LEU A 45 -14.81 -2.66 9.82
CA LEU A 45 -13.36 -2.52 9.96
C LEU A 45 -12.60 -3.20 8.81
N ARG A 46 -13.05 -4.38 8.37
CA ARG A 46 -12.43 -5.10 7.26
C ARG A 46 -12.46 -4.26 5.98
N THR A 47 -13.58 -3.60 5.70
CA THR A 47 -13.70 -2.68 4.56
C THR A 47 -12.71 -1.51 4.67
N LYS A 48 -12.45 -0.99 5.87
CA LYS A 48 -11.42 0.05 6.08
C LYS A 48 -10.00 -0.47 5.85
N VAL A 49 -9.72 -1.73 6.21
CA VAL A 49 -8.41 -2.34 5.97
C VAL A 49 -8.18 -2.61 4.48
N GLU A 50 -9.19 -3.12 3.77
CA GLU A 50 -9.10 -3.35 2.32
C GLU A 50 -8.88 -2.05 1.56
N ARG A 51 -9.65 -1.00 1.89
CA ARG A 51 -9.46 0.36 1.32
C ARG A 51 -8.07 0.91 1.59
N LEU A 52 -7.51 0.71 2.79
CA LEU A 52 -6.15 1.12 3.12
C LEU A 52 -5.13 0.38 2.25
N ARG A 53 -5.32 -0.93 2.08
CA ARG A 53 -4.46 -1.78 1.27
C ARG A 53 -4.48 -1.37 -0.20
N GLU A 54 -5.64 -1.11 -0.76
CA GLU A 54 -5.79 -0.64 -2.14
C GLU A 54 -5.14 0.74 -2.31
N TRP A 55 -5.38 1.64 -1.37
CA TRP A 55 -4.81 2.99 -1.37
C TRP A 55 -3.28 2.99 -1.26
N LEU A 56 -2.70 2.14 -0.41
CA LEU A 56 -1.25 1.97 -0.27
C LEU A 56 -0.62 1.30 -1.50
N GLN A 57 -1.31 0.35 -2.14
CA GLN A 57 -0.83 -0.27 -3.38
C GLN A 57 -0.70 0.75 -4.52
N GLY A 58 -1.63 1.69 -4.63
CA GLY A 58 -1.52 2.82 -5.57
C GLY A 58 -0.30 3.71 -5.32
N ARG A 59 0.26 3.68 -4.11
CA ARG A 59 1.46 4.40 -3.69
C ARG A 59 2.74 3.53 -3.72
N GLY A 60 2.65 2.30 -4.23
CA GLY A 60 3.78 1.37 -4.27
C GLY A 60 4.18 0.81 -2.91
N ILE A 61 3.24 0.79 -1.95
CA ILE A 61 3.47 0.28 -0.60
C ILE A 61 2.64 -0.99 -0.40
N ARG A 62 3.30 -2.06 0.04
CA ARG A 62 2.65 -3.33 0.36
C ARG A 62 2.25 -3.37 1.83
N TYR A 63 0.94 -3.45 2.07
CA TYR A 63 0.38 -3.71 3.40
C TYR A 63 -0.07 -5.17 3.51
N ARG A 64 0.53 -5.90 4.47
CA ARG A 64 0.11 -7.24 4.92
C ARG A 64 -0.32 -7.12 6.39
N GLY A 65 -1.47 -6.49 6.61
CA GLY A 65 -2.16 -6.46 7.92
C GLY A 65 -3.15 -7.59 8.04
#